data_AF-A0A2E8WMP6-F1
#
_entry.id   AF-A0A2E8WMP6-F1
#
_cell.length_a   1.000
_cell.length_b   1.000
_cell.length_c   1.000
_cell.angle_alpha   90.00
_cell.angle_beta   90.00
_cell.angle_gamma   90.00
#
_symmetry.space_group_name_H-M   'P 1'
#
loop_
_entity.id
_entity.type
_entity.pdbx_description
1 polymer ?
#
loop_
_entity_poly.entity_id
_entity_poly.type
_entity_poly.pdbx_seq_one_letter_code
_entity_poly.pdbx_strand_id
1 'polypeptide(L)'
;MLHGILEFPEPDCDPFRRMLAHPAVVSRLRVMCEKGFRLDHGPMFIVSVKGTAGHTMHGNGEPHRPHVAYGHQNRMPYVGGVTVAWQLHDCKADMGGFACVPTSHKANLSDARWCSYGRR
;
A
#
# COMPACT_ATOMS: atom_id res chain seq x y z
N MET A 1 -3.44 1.25 18.46
CA MET A 1 -3.79 1.98 17.22
C MET A 1 -4.53 3.24 17.61
N LEU A 2 -4.22 4.35 16.93
CA LEU A 2 -4.99 5.59 17.03
C LEU A 2 -6.08 5.56 15.95
N HIS A 3 -7.34 5.66 16.36
CA HIS A 3 -8.50 5.64 15.46
C HIS A 3 -9.13 7.05 15.40
N GLY A 4 -10.02 7.29 14.45
CA GLY A 4 -10.81 8.52 14.42
C GLY A 4 -10.05 9.76 13.92
N ILE A 5 -8.93 9.56 13.22
CA ILE A 5 -8.05 10.66 12.79
C ILE A 5 -8.68 11.58 11.74
N LEU A 6 -9.60 11.06 10.92
CA LEU A 6 -10.33 11.86 9.94
C LEU A 6 -11.42 12.70 10.63
N GLU A 7 -11.74 12.36 11.86
CA GLU A 7 -12.77 12.94 12.73
C GLU A 7 -12.18 13.82 13.86
N PHE A 8 -10.86 14.02 13.90
CA PHE A 8 -10.26 14.95 14.85
C PHE A 8 -10.86 16.36 14.73
N PRO A 9 -10.92 17.11 15.84
CA PRO A 9 -11.37 18.49 15.81
C PRO A 9 -10.60 19.30 14.78
N GLU A 10 -11.28 20.23 14.12
CA GLU A 10 -10.59 21.15 13.23
C GLU A 10 -9.65 22.07 14.04
N PRO A 11 -8.43 22.35 13.53
CA PRO A 11 -7.93 22.03 12.20
C PRO A 11 -7.13 20.70 12.09
N ASP A 12 -7.08 19.89 13.14
CA ASP A 12 -6.13 18.77 13.22
C ASP A 12 -6.44 17.60 12.27
N CYS A 13 -7.68 17.45 11.81
CA CYS A 13 -8.06 16.44 10.81
C CYS A 13 -7.65 16.81 9.37
N ASP A 14 -7.44 18.11 9.08
CA ASP A 14 -7.23 18.61 7.72
C ASP A 14 -6.00 18.01 7.01
N PRO A 15 -4.81 17.94 7.65
CA PRO A 15 -3.64 17.35 7.01
C PRO A 15 -3.90 15.92 6.54
N PHE A 16 -4.56 15.11 7.37
CA PHE A 16 -4.84 13.70 7.06
C PHE A 16 -5.88 13.54 5.95
N ARG A 17 -6.92 14.40 5.94
CA ARG A 17 -7.89 14.48 4.84
C ARG A 17 -7.22 14.85 3.52
N ARG A 18 -6.27 15.81 3.54
CA ARG A 18 -5.50 16.21 2.35
C ARG A 18 -4.56 15.10 1.86
N MET A 19 -3.95 14.33 2.77
CA MET A 19 -3.13 13.17 2.42
C MET A 19 -3.94 12.06 1.75
N LEU A 20 -5.18 11.81 2.21
CA LEU A 20 -6.07 10.77 1.67
C LEU A 20 -6.35 10.98 0.17
N ALA A 21 -6.63 12.24 -0.21
CA ALA A 21 -6.97 12.62 -1.58
C ALA A 21 -5.80 13.31 -2.31
N HIS A 22 -4.57 13.09 -1.88
CA HIS A 22 -3.41 13.76 -2.47
C HIS A 22 -3.31 13.49 -3.99
N PRO A 23 -3.13 14.51 -4.86
CA PRO A 23 -3.19 14.33 -6.32
C PRO A 23 -2.26 13.25 -6.87
N ALA A 24 -1.06 13.12 -6.27
CA ALA A 24 -0.10 12.08 -6.66
C ALA A 24 -0.59 10.66 -6.32
N VAL A 25 -1.34 10.50 -5.23
CA VAL A 25 -1.93 9.21 -4.85
C VAL A 25 -3.09 8.90 -5.79
N VAL A 26 -4.00 9.86 -5.97
CA VAL A 26 -5.17 9.73 -6.85
C VAL A 26 -4.77 9.37 -8.28
N SER A 27 -3.73 9.98 -8.83
CA SER A 27 -3.26 9.67 -10.19
C SER A 27 -2.79 8.22 -10.34
N ARG A 28 -2.11 7.68 -9.32
CA ARG A 28 -1.61 6.29 -9.29
C ARG A 28 -2.75 5.30 -9.08
N LEU A 29 -3.68 5.60 -8.18
CA LEU A 29 -4.86 4.77 -7.94
C LEU A 29 -5.73 4.64 -9.20
N ARG A 30 -5.88 5.70 -10.00
CA ARG A 30 -6.62 5.63 -11.28
C ARG A 30 -5.98 4.67 -12.30
N VAL A 31 -4.67 4.48 -12.24
CA VAL A 31 -3.96 3.53 -13.11
C VAL A 31 -4.10 2.11 -12.59
N MET A 32 -4.03 1.91 -11.27
CA MET A 32 -4.02 0.60 -10.64
C MET A 32 -5.41 0.01 -10.39
N CYS A 33 -6.40 0.85 -10.08
CA CYS A 33 -7.76 0.46 -9.66
C CYS A 33 -8.85 0.98 -10.61
N GLU A 34 -8.47 1.52 -11.77
CA GLU A 34 -9.38 2.16 -12.75
C GLU A 34 -10.10 3.43 -12.23
N LYS A 35 -11.14 3.86 -12.97
CA LYS A 35 -11.97 5.04 -12.65
C LYS A 35 -12.98 4.70 -11.55
N GLY A 36 -12.50 4.59 -10.31
CA GLY A 36 -13.36 4.44 -9.15
C GLY A 36 -12.64 3.70 -8.04
N PHE A 37 -12.39 4.37 -6.94
CA PHE A 37 -11.85 3.75 -5.73
C PHE A 37 -12.50 4.39 -4.51
N ARG A 38 -12.54 3.62 -3.44
CA ARG A 38 -13.03 4.06 -2.13
C ARG A 38 -11.97 3.73 -1.09
N LEU A 39 -12.06 4.40 0.04
CA LEU A 39 -11.34 3.97 1.23
C LEU A 39 -11.92 2.62 1.69
N ASP A 40 -11.09 1.57 1.74
CA ASP A 40 -11.50 0.23 2.16
C ASP A 40 -11.69 0.16 3.68
N HIS A 41 -10.71 0.65 4.42
CA HIS A 41 -10.74 0.82 5.88
C HIS A 41 -10.02 2.11 6.28
N GLY A 42 -10.36 2.63 7.46
CA GLY A 42 -9.84 3.90 7.96
C GLY A 42 -8.29 3.91 8.05
N PRO A 43 -7.67 5.10 7.91
CA PRO A 43 -6.23 5.23 8.06
C PRO A 43 -5.75 4.75 9.44
N MET A 44 -4.65 4.02 9.44
CA MET A 44 -4.03 3.49 10.66
C MET A 44 -2.66 4.14 10.87
N PHE A 45 -2.35 4.47 12.13
CA PHE A 45 -1.00 4.83 12.54
C PHE A 45 -0.20 3.60 12.97
N ILE A 46 0.97 3.46 12.39
CA ILE A 46 2.01 2.54 12.86
C ILE A 46 3.08 3.42 13.51
N VAL A 47 3.16 3.34 14.84
CA VAL A 47 4.15 4.06 15.64
C VAL A 47 4.96 3.03 16.41
N SER A 48 6.27 3.12 16.30
CA SER A 48 7.21 2.24 16.97
C SER A 48 8.15 3.07 17.85
N VAL A 49 8.44 2.58 19.04
CA VAL A 49 9.47 3.16 19.91
C VAL A 49 10.76 2.36 19.75
N LYS A 50 11.88 2.91 20.23
CA LYS A 50 13.16 2.18 20.22
C LYS A 50 13.00 0.85 20.95
N GLY A 51 13.38 -0.25 20.30
CA GLY A 51 13.25 -1.61 20.84
C GLY A 51 11.91 -2.29 20.55
N THR A 52 10.98 -1.66 19.83
CA THR A 52 9.77 -2.34 19.34
C THR A 52 10.15 -3.48 18.40
N ALA A 53 9.59 -4.68 18.63
CA ALA A 53 9.73 -5.80 17.71
C ALA A 53 9.08 -5.47 16.35
N GLY A 54 9.74 -5.88 15.26
CA GLY A 54 9.20 -5.70 13.92
C GLY A 54 7.95 -6.54 13.64
N HIS A 55 7.26 -6.22 12.55
CA HIS A 55 6.18 -7.06 12.03
C HIS A 55 6.72 -8.31 11.33
N THR A 56 5.90 -9.36 11.26
CA THR A 56 6.17 -10.52 10.41
C THR A 56 5.81 -10.22 8.96
N MET A 57 6.49 -10.84 8.00
CA MET A 57 6.12 -10.74 6.59
C MET A 57 4.72 -11.34 6.39
N HIS A 58 3.82 -10.56 5.77
CA HIS A 58 2.45 -10.96 5.51
C HIS A 58 1.95 -10.38 4.19
N GLY A 59 0.89 -10.98 3.66
CA GLY A 59 0.18 -10.52 2.47
C GLY A 59 -1.11 -11.32 2.27
N ASN A 60 -2.07 -10.77 1.53
CA ASN A 60 -3.36 -11.42 1.26
C ASN A 60 -3.34 -12.29 0.00
N GLY A 61 -2.19 -12.89 -0.32
CA GLY A 61 -2.00 -13.67 -1.55
C GLY A 61 -2.62 -15.07 -1.51
N GLU A 62 -2.69 -15.69 -0.33
CA GLU A 62 -3.18 -17.07 -0.14
C GLU A 62 -4.16 -17.14 1.05
N PRO A 63 -5.35 -17.77 0.88
CA PRO A 63 -5.93 -18.24 -0.39
C PRO A 63 -6.16 -17.09 -1.37
N HIS A 64 -6.08 -17.38 -2.67
CA HIS A 64 -6.25 -16.38 -3.71
C HIS A 64 -7.57 -15.61 -3.54
N ARG A 65 -7.46 -14.28 -3.42
CA ARG A 65 -8.59 -13.36 -3.31
C ARG A 65 -8.60 -12.42 -4.52
N PRO A 66 -9.47 -12.66 -5.53
CA PRO A 66 -9.50 -11.86 -6.76
C PRO A 66 -9.67 -10.35 -6.55
N HIS A 67 -10.33 -9.96 -5.46
CA HIS A 67 -10.60 -8.56 -5.12
C HIS A 67 -9.40 -7.80 -4.52
N VAL A 68 -8.28 -8.46 -4.20
CA VAL A 68 -7.02 -7.81 -3.77
C VAL A 68 -5.80 -8.29 -4.56
N ALA A 69 -5.96 -9.34 -5.37
CA ALA A 69 -4.90 -9.88 -6.19
C ALA A 69 -4.47 -8.88 -7.27
N TYR A 70 -3.17 -8.90 -7.57
CA TYR A 70 -2.65 -8.20 -8.72
C TYR A 70 -2.99 -8.99 -9.99
N GLY A 71 -3.61 -8.31 -10.94
CA GLY A 71 -3.88 -8.77 -12.29
C GLY A 71 -3.21 -7.87 -13.32
N HIS A 72 -3.01 -8.42 -14.52
CA HIS A 72 -2.50 -7.67 -15.65
C HIS A 72 -3.04 -8.27 -16.95
N GLN A 73 -3.82 -7.49 -17.68
CA GLN A 73 -4.43 -7.92 -18.94
C GLN A 73 -4.32 -6.79 -19.96
N ASN A 74 -4.01 -7.12 -21.22
CA ASN A 74 -3.89 -6.15 -22.31
C ASN A 74 -2.94 -4.96 -22.00
N ARG A 75 -1.81 -5.23 -21.32
CA ARG A 75 -0.82 -4.22 -20.87
C ARG A 75 -1.33 -3.24 -19.79
N MET A 76 -2.49 -3.52 -19.21
CA MET A 76 -3.07 -2.72 -18.14
C MET A 76 -2.97 -3.50 -16.82
N PRO A 77 -2.37 -2.91 -15.76
CA PRO A 77 -2.45 -3.49 -14.44
C PRO A 77 -3.85 -3.29 -13.86
N TYR A 78 -4.30 -4.24 -13.05
CA TYR A 78 -5.47 -4.09 -12.21
C TYR A 78 -5.16 -4.66 -10.83
N VAL A 79 -5.55 -3.95 -9.79
CA VAL A 79 -5.52 -4.46 -8.42
C VAL A 79 -6.70 -3.88 -7.65
N GLY A 80 -7.49 -4.75 -7.01
CA GLY A 80 -8.70 -4.33 -6.32
C GLY A 80 -8.46 -3.67 -4.95
N GLY A 81 -7.21 -3.65 -4.48
CA GLY A 81 -6.82 -2.98 -3.23
C GLY A 81 -5.38 -2.46 -3.26
N VAL A 82 -5.18 -1.20 -2.87
CA VAL A 82 -3.87 -0.58 -2.77
C VAL A 82 -3.70 0.01 -1.37
N THR A 83 -2.66 -0.41 -0.67
CA THR A 83 -2.24 0.23 0.58
C THR A 83 -1.32 1.40 0.27
N VAL A 84 -1.68 2.59 0.74
CA VAL A 84 -0.84 3.79 0.65
C VAL A 84 -0.28 4.08 2.04
N ALA A 85 1.05 4.03 2.17
CA ALA A 85 1.74 4.34 3.42
C ALA A 85 2.46 5.69 3.29
N TRP A 86 2.25 6.56 4.27
CA TRP A 86 2.95 7.84 4.38
C TRP A 86 3.98 7.74 5.51
N GLN A 87 5.24 7.98 5.18
CA GLN A 87 6.30 8.06 6.16
C GLN A 87 6.30 9.47 6.77
N LEU A 88 5.89 9.58 8.04
CA LEU A 88 5.74 10.87 8.73
C LEU A 88 6.97 11.28 9.55
N HIS A 89 7.97 10.41 9.62
CA HIS A 89 9.24 10.63 10.30
C HIS A 89 10.36 9.93 9.51
N ASP A 90 11.54 10.52 9.47
CA ASP A 90 12.70 9.92 8.80
C ASP A 90 12.98 8.49 9.29
N CYS A 91 13.15 7.56 8.35
CA CYS A 91 13.61 6.19 8.61
C CYS A 91 15.01 6.02 8.05
N LYS A 92 16.04 6.25 8.88
CA LYS A 92 17.43 6.00 8.51
C LYS A 92 17.75 4.50 8.60
N ALA A 93 18.93 4.12 8.11
CA ALA A 93 19.47 2.79 8.35
C ALA A 93 19.37 2.43 9.85
N ASP A 94 19.04 1.17 10.13
CA ASP A 94 18.90 0.60 11.48
C ASP A 94 17.76 1.16 12.36
N MET A 95 16.93 2.08 11.85
CA MET A 95 15.74 2.58 12.56
C MET A 95 14.48 1.74 12.28
N GLY A 96 14.62 0.64 11.54
CA GLY A 96 13.50 -0.10 10.97
C GLY A 96 12.87 0.63 9.78
N GLY A 97 11.65 0.24 9.41
CA GLY A 97 10.91 0.86 8.32
C GLY A 97 10.09 -0.15 7.51
N PHE A 98 9.56 0.30 6.39
CA PHE A 98 8.87 -0.57 5.45
C PHE A 98 9.86 -1.53 4.77
N ALA A 99 9.52 -2.81 4.77
CA ALA A 99 10.23 -3.85 4.04
C ALA A 99 9.25 -4.59 3.14
N CYS A 100 9.69 -4.97 1.94
CA CYS A 100 8.93 -5.80 1.03
C CYS A 100 9.84 -6.81 0.34
N VAL A 101 9.27 -7.94 -0.08
CA VAL A 101 9.91 -8.84 -1.04
C VAL A 101 9.54 -8.33 -2.43
N PRO A 102 10.49 -7.82 -3.23
CA PRO A 102 10.19 -7.32 -4.57
C PRO A 102 9.49 -8.40 -5.41
N THR A 103 8.49 -7.99 -6.19
CA THR A 103 7.76 -8.87 -7.12
C THR A 103 6.93 -9.99 -6.47
N SER A 104 6.87 -10.09 -5.13
CA SER A 104 6.09 -11.14 -4.44
C SER A 104 4.60 -11.15 -4.81
N HIS A 105 4.02 -9.98 -5.13
CA HIS A 105 2.63 -9.86 -5.60
C HIS A 105 2.36 -10.54 -6.95
N LYS A 106 3.41 -10.97 -7.67
CA LYS A 106 3.35 -11.73 -8.93
C LYS A 106 3.76 -13.19 -8.78
N ALA A 107 4.07 -13.63 -7.56
CA ALA A 107 4.62 -14.97 -7.31
C ALA A 107 3.67 -16.12 -7.72
N ASN A 108 2.38 -15.85 -7.88
CA ASN A 108 1.38 -16.81 -8.36
C ASN A 108 1.24 -16.86 -9.90
N LEU A 109 2.08 -16.17 -10.66
CA LEU A 109 2.11 -16.31 -12.11
C LEU A 109 2.98 -17.51 -12.48
N SER A 110 2.36 -18.62 -12.85
CA SER A 110 3.03 -19.83 -13.40
C SER A 110 3.78 -19.58 -14.72
N ASP A 111 3.75 -18.37 -15.27
CA ASP A 111 4.45 -18.02 -16.51
C ASP A 111 5.79 -17.31 -16.21
N ALA A 112 6.85 -18.11 -16.18
CA ALA A 112 8.25 -17.69 -15.96
C ALA A 112 8.76 -16.61 -16.94
N ARG A 113 8.03 -16.32 -18.02
CA ARG A 113 8.42 -15.31 -19.03
C ARG A 113 8.33 -13.86 -18.54
N TRP A 114 7.65 -13.59 -17.43
CA TRP A 114 7.49 -12.22 -16.92
C TRP A 114 8.57 -11.77 -15.94
N CYS A 115 9.30 -12.71 -15.32
CA CYS A 115 10.37 -12.38 -14.37
C CYS A 115 11.64 -11.84 -15.06
N SER A 116 11.74 -11.92 -16.40
CA SER A 116 12.91 -11.47 -17.16
C SER A 116 12.83 -10.03 -17.67
N TYR A 117 11.66 -9.37 -17.66
CA TYR A 117 11.51 -8.06 -18.31
C TYR A 117 12.06 -6.87 -17.50
N GLY A 118 12.52 -7.11 -16.27
CA GLY A 118 13.07 -6.09 -15.35
C GLY A 118 14.60 -6.05 -15.26
N ARG A 119 15.33 -6.89 -16.00
CA ARG A 119 16.79 -6.75 -16.15
C ARG A 119 17.07 -5.93 -17.42
N ARG A 120 17.11 -4.62 -17.27
CA ARG A 120 17.85 -3.72 -18.15
C ARG A 120 18.77 -2.88 -17.29
#